data_AF-A0A553DQB1-F1
#
_entry.id   AF-A0A553DQB1-F1
#
_cell.length_a   1.000
_cell.length_b   1.000
_cell.length_c   1.000
_cell.angle_alpha   90.00
_cell.angle_beta   90.00
_cell.angle_gamma   90.00
#
_symmetry.space_group_name_H-M   'P 1'
#
loop_
_entity.id
_entity.type
_entity.pdbx_description
1 polymer ?
#
loop_
_entity_poly.entity_id
_entity_poly.type
_entity_poly.pdbx_seq_one_letter_code
_entity_poly.pdbx_strand_id
1 'polypeptide(L)'
;YRYNSKEWQDELSLNLYDYGARNYDPSYGRWMSLDPLSEEYYSVSPYVYCANNPVRYIDPNGMEIKDPDKIVDNYKKQLNQAITDINSFVKNGTISAEIGEKLIGVNKSALSEISALEKSDQVYNVFSDKSSSEGGVSYDQATGEVKVGLGTNDKGLIYHELGHAYQYEKGKTSLFVDNSQFGSLYDLSDETESYNRERSINGGMEYFTNPKLKWNDSDVKTFGKTMTPPAYQSLPSGPIDINSKEGKALRNKTIEAGRNGVNVQEVYMGWQKDYQKGVKKRG
;
A
#
# COMPACT_ATOMS: atom_id res chain seq x y z
N TYR A 1 -22.07 -25.66 11.83
CA TYR A 1 -21.45 -24.53 11.10
C TYR A 1 -20.46 -23.81 12.01
N ARG A 2 -19.16 -23.90 11.70
CA ARG A 2 -18.07 -23.15 12.34
C ARG A 2 -17.14 -22.61 11.25
N TYR A 3 -16.30 -21.63 11.60
CA TYR A 3 -15.34 -20.86 10.79
C TYR A 3 -15.58 -20.82 9.25
N ASN A 4 -15.91 -19.63 8.72
CA ASN A 4 -16.24 -19.40 7.29
C ASN A 4 -17.40 -20.23 6.73
N SER A 5 -18.35 -20.63 7.59
CA SER A 5 -19.59 -21.32 7.19
C SER A 5 -19.38 -22.68 6.51
N LYS A 6 -18.21 -23.32 6.72
CA LYS A 6 -17.89 -24.65 6.16
C LYS A 6 -18.23 -25.78 7.13
N GLU A 7 -18.40 -26.97 6.57
CA GLU A 7 -18.68 -28.18 7.35
C GLU A 7 -17.41 -28.66 8.06
N TRP A 8 -17.59 -29.02 9.32
CA TRP A 8 -16.53 -29.53 10.19
C TRP A 8 -16.54 -31.05 10.10
N GLN A 9 -15.41 -31.66 9.73
CA GLN A 9 -15.29 -33.12 9.71
C GLN A 9 -14.57 -33.61 10.97
N ASP A 10 -15.30 -34.25 11.89
CA ASP A 10 -14.78 -34.82 13.14
C ASP A 10 -14.58 -36.35 13.10
N GLU A 11 -15.00 -37.01 12.01
CA GLU A 11 -15.09 -38.47 11.88
C GLU A 11 -13.76 -39.23 12.07
N LEU A 12 -12.61 -38.56 11.91
CA LEU A 12 -11.28 -39.15 12.06
C LEU A 12 -10.43 -38.48 13.16
N SER A 13 -11.02 -37.64 14.02
CA SER A 13 -10.30 -36.83 15.02
C SER A 13 -9.18 -35.92 14.43
N LEU A 14 -9.23 -35.62 13.14
CA LEU A 14 -8.21 -34.83 12.42
C LEU A 14 -8.44 -33.31 12.50
N ASN A 15 -9.61 -32.85 12.98
CA ASN A 15 -9.94 -31.43 13.18
C ASN A 15 -9.78 -30.54 11.92
N LEU A 16 -10.15 -31.04 10.74
CA LEU A 16 -10.00 -30.36 9.46
C LEU A 16 -11.34 -29.77 8.96
N TYR A 17 -11.26 -28.66 8.22
CA TYR A 17 -12.41 -28.11 7.48
C TYR A 17 -12.33 -28.51 6.01
N ASP A 18 -13.45 -28.97 5.44
CA ASP A 18 -13.57 -29.31 4.02
C ASP A 18 -14.01 -28.09 3.21
N TYR A 19 -13.16 -27.66 2.26
CA TYR A 19 -13.42 -26.53 1.36
C TYR A 19 -13.71 -26.99 -0.09
N GLY A 20 -13.92 -28.29 -0.30
CA GLY A 20 -14.21 -28.91 -1.60
C GLY A 20 -12.95 -29.41 -2.30
N ALA A 21 -12.07 -28.49 -2.73
CA ALA A 21 -10.83 -28.87 -3.44
C ALA A 21 -9.67 -29.25 -2.51
N ARG A 22 -9.65 -28.75 -1.27
CA ARG A 22 -8.60 -28.98 -0.27
C ARG A 22 -9.18 -29.05 1.14
N ASN A 23 -8.49 -29.79 2.02
CA ASN A 23 -8.74 -29.80 3.46
C ASN A 23 -7.86 -28.77 4.18
N TYR A 24 -8.47 -27.94 5.03
CA TYR A 24 -7.83 -26.87 5.80
C TYR A 24 -7.60 -27.30 7.25
N ASP A 25 -6.38 -27.10 7.76
CA ASP A 25 -6.06 -27.28 9.18
C ASP A 25 -6.06 -25.92 9.91
N PRO A 26 -7.06 -25.64 10.78
CA PRO A 26 -7.18 -24.38 11.50
C PRO A 26 -6.13 -24.23 12.62
N SER A 27 -5.51 -25.33 13.09
CA SER A 27 -4.49 -25.28 14.14
C SER A 27 -3.13 -24.84 13.61
N TYR A 28 -2.84 -25.13 12.34
CA TYR A 28 -1.62 -24.69 11.65
C TYR A 28 -1.83 -23.49 10.71
N GLY A 29 -3.08 -23.17 10.36
CA GLY A 29 -3.42 -22.07 9.45
C GLY A 29 -3.03 -22.34 8.00
N ARG A 30 -3.04 -23.61 7.57
CA ARG A 30 -2.50 -24.06 6.26
C ARG A 30 -3.37 -25.11 5.59
N TRP A 31 -3.23 -25.23 4.28
CA TRP A 31 -3.80 -26.32 3.50
C TRP A 31 -2.99 -27.61 3.65
N MET A 32 -3.67 -28.75 3.71
CA MET A 32 -3.05 -30.08 3.81
C MET A 32 -2.63 -30.65 2.44
N SER A 33 -2.91 -29.94 1.35
CA SER A 33 -2.61 -30.33 -0.03
C SER A 33 -2.22 -29.12 -0.88
N LEU A 34 -1.46 -29.37 -1.94
CA LEU A 34 -1.00 -28.35 -2.89
C LEU A 34 -2.19 -27.69 -3.60
N ASP A 35 -2.09 -26.37 -3.83
CA ASP A 35 -3.05 -25.61 -4.62
C ASP A 35 -3.12 -26.10 -6.08
N PRO A 36 -4.30 -26.52 -6.58
CA PRO A 36 -4.49 -26.87 -7.98
C PRO A 36 -4.19 -25.73 -8.97
N LEU A 37 -4.23 -24.47 -8.53
CA LEU A 37 -3.88 -23.27 -9.30
C LEU A 37 -2.55 -22.64 -8.83
N SER A 38 -1.67 -23.42 -8.20
CA SER A 38 -0.35 -22.93 -7.75
C SER A 38 0.50 -22.29 -8.86
N GLU A 39 0.27 -22.68 -10.12
CA GLU A 39 0.91 -22.09 -11.31
C GLU A 39 0.38 -20.69 -11.68
N GLU A 40 -0.73 -20.23 -11.12
CA GLU A 40 -1.23 -18.85 -11.28
C GLU A 40 -0.69 -17.92 -10.18
N TYR A 41 -0.11 -18.47 -9.11
CA TYR A 41 0.37 -17.74 -7.94
C TYR A 41 1.83 -18.07 -7.60
N TYR A 42 2.75 -17.83 -8.55
CA TYR A 42 4.18 -18.18 -8.44
C TYR A 42 4.89 -17.63 -7.19
N SER A 43 4.39 -16.55 -6.58
CA SER A 43 4.95 -15.90 -5.39
C SER A 43 4.32 -16.37 -4.07
N VAL A 44 3.32 -17.26 -4.09
CA VAL A 44 2.62 -17.75 -2.91
C VAL A 44 2.91 -19.24 -2.72
N SER A 45 3.29 -19.66 -1.51
CA SER A 45 3.52 -21.08 -1.23
C SER A 45 2.21 -21.87 -1.45
N PRO A 46 2.26 -23.02 -2.14
CA PRO A 46 1.07 -23.76 -2.56
C PRO A 46 0.23 -24.35 -1.41
N TYR A 47 0.67 -24.17 -0.16
CA TYR A 47 -0.01 -24.63 1.06
C TYR A 47 -0.63 -23.48 1.87
N VAL A 48 -0.56 -22.24 1.39
CA VAL A 48 -0.97 -21.04 2.14
C VAL A 48 -2.48 -20.80 2.02
N TYR A 49 -3.15 -20.63 3.17
CA TYR A 49 -4.57 -20.28 3.25
C TYR A 49 -4.78 -18.77 3.10
N CYS A 50 -5.61 -18.32 2.16
CA CYS A 50 -5.95 -16.91 1.94
C CYS A 50 -4.74 -15.96 1.84
N ALA A 51 -3.64 -16.38 1.20
CA ALA A 51 -2.36 -15.64 1.18
C ALA A 51 -1.83 -15.25 2.59
N ASN A 52 -2.12 -16.04 3.62
CA ASN A 52 -1.87 -15.76 5.05
C ASN A 52 -2.67 -14.59 5.64
N ASN A 53 -3.67 -14.06 4.95
CA ASN A 53 -4.54 -13.01 5.47
C ASN A 53 -6.03 -13.41 5.37
N PRO A 54 -6.48 -14.35 6.22
CA PRO A 54 -7.86 -14.86 6.22
C PRO A 54 -8.89 -13.88 6.81
N VAL A 55 -8.45 -12.72 7.30
CA VAL A 55 -9.33 -11.63 7.74
C VAL A 55 -9.80 -10.80 6.55
N ARG A 56 -8.95 -10.68 5.52
CA ARG A 56 -9.21 -9.87 4.32
C ARG A 56 -9.58 -10.72 3.11
N TYR A 57 -8.88 -11.82 2.87
CA TYR A 57 -9.10 -12.66 1.70
C TYR A 57 -9.97 -13.86 2.04
N ILE A 58 -10.81 -14.25 1.10
CA ILE A 58 -11.57 -15.49 1.14
C ILE A 58 -11.07 -16.44 0.06
N ASP A 59 -11.00 -17.73 0.36
CA ASP A 59 -10.80 -18.80 -0.61
C ASP A 59 -12.09 -19.66 -0.66
N PRO A 60 -13.06 -19.33 -1.54
CA PRO A 60 -14.41 -19.89 -1.45
C PRO A 60 -14.52 -21.39 -1.78
N ASN A 61 -13.59 -21.90 -2.60
CA ASN A 61 -13.57 -23.26 -3.15
C ASN A 61 -12.24 -23.99 -2.95
N GLY A 62 -11.30 -23.40 -2.20
CA GLY A 62 -9.97 -23.96 -1.97
C GLY A 62 -9.04 -23.87 -3.17
N MET A 63 -9.20 -22.87 -4.05
CA MET A 63 -8.40 -22.70 -5.28
C MET A 63 -8.10 -21.24 -5.65
N GLU A 64 -8.84 -20.23 -5.16
CA GLU A 64 -8.73 -18.84 -5.65
C GLU A 64 -8.78 -17.83 -4.49
N ILE A 65 -7.72 -17.02 -4.35
CA ILE A 65 -7.65 -15.95 -3.35
C ILE A 65 -8.44 -14.73 -3.87
N LYS A 66 -9.49 -14.32 -3.16
CA LYS A 66 -10.32 -13.16 -3.54
C LYS A 66 -10.16 -11.99 -2.58
N ASP A 67 -9.90 -10.80 -3.14
CA ASP A 67 -10.11 -9.50 -2.47
C ASP A 67 -11.61 -9.14 -2.54
N PRO A 68 -12.35 -9.16 -1.42
CA PRO A 68 -13.79 -8.94 -1.41
C PRO A 68 -14.19 -7.51 -1.81
N ASP A 69 -13.32 -6.51 -1.64
CA ASP A 69 -13.68 -5.10 -1.88
C ASP A 69 -13.37 -4.62 -3.31
N LYS A 70 -12.48 -5.34 -4.04
CA LYS A 70 -12.08 -5.01 -5.43
C LYS A 70 -11.66 -3.55 -5.62
N ILE A 71 -11.13 -2.90 -4.58
CA ILE A 71 -10.93 -1.44 -4.56
C ILE A 71 -9.93 -1.02 -5.64
N VAL A 72 -8.75 -1.65 -5.65
CA VAL A 72 -7.69 -1.34 -6.62
C VAL A 72 -8.14 -1.63 -8.05
N ASP A 73 -8.86 -2.73 -8.28
CA ASP A 73 -9.41 -3.06 -9.60
C ASP A 73 -10.47 -2.05 -10.07
N ASN A 74 -11.38 -1.65 -9.18
CA ASN A 74 -12.38 -0.63 -9.47
C ASN A 74 -11.71 0.71 -9.77
N TYR A 75 -10.66 1.05 -9.02
CA TYR A 75 -9.87 2.26 -9.25
C TYR A 75 -9.15 2.22 -10.60
N LYS A 76 -8.46 1.13 -10.95
CA LYS A 76 -7.87 0.92 -12.28
C LYS A 76 -8.90 1.06 -13.40
N LYS A 77 -10.11 0.52 -13.23
CA LYS A 77 -11.21 0.68 -14.21
C LYS A 77 -11.61 2.14 -14.37
N GLN A 78 -11.76 2.88 -13.26
CA GLN A 78 -12.10 4.30 -13.30
C GLN A 78 -11.02 5.14 -13.98
N LEU A 79 -9.73 4.86 -13.74
CA LEU A 79 -8.62 5.53 -14.42
C LEU A 79 -8.63 5.26 -15.94
N ASN A 80 -8.83 4.00 -16.35
CA ASN A 80 -8.94 3.65 -17.77
C ASN A 80 -10.16 4.29 -18.45
N GLN A 81 -11.29 4.34 -17.74
CA GLN A 81 -12.49 5.02 -18.23
C GLN A 81 -12.22 6.52 -18.38
N ALA A 82 -11.61 7.17 -17.39
CA ALA A 82 -11.23 8.57 -17.47
C ALA A 82 -10.33 8.85 -18.69
N ILE A 83 -9.33 8.01 -18.96
CA ILE A 83 -8.49 8.13 -20.16
C ILE A 83 -9.33 8.06 -21.44
N THR A 84 -10.28 7.14 -21.51
CA THR A 84 -11.19 6.98 -22.67
C THR A 84 -12.08 8.20 -22.87
N ASP A 85 -12.63 8.72 -21.79
CA ASP A 85 -13.49 9.90 -21.79
C ASP A 85 -12.70 11.16 -22.21
N ILE A 86 -11.51 11.35 -21.64
CA ILE A 86 -10.61 12.46 -21.98
C ILE A 86 -10.24 12.41 -23.46
N ASN A 87 -9.88 11.24 -24.01
CA ASN A 87 -9.60 11.11 -25.44
C ASN A 87 -10.80 11.50 -26.30
N SER A 88 -12.02 11.15 -25.88
CA SER A 88 -13.25 11.51 -26.57
C SER A 88 -13.50 13.02 -26.53
N PHE A 89 -13.23 13.66 -25.38
CA PHE A 89 -13.32 15.11 -25.20
C PHE A 89 -12.27 15.89 -26.01
N VAL A 90 -11.07 15.34 -26.20
CA VAL A 90 -10.08 15.92 -27.12
C VAL A 90 -10.59 15.81 -28.55
N LYS A 91 -11.06 14.63 -28.96
CA LYS A 91 -11.49 14.36 -30.34
C LYS A 91 -12.68 15.21 -30.77
N ASN A 92 -13.62 15.49 -29.86
CA ASN A 92 -14.81 16.29 -30.15
C ASN A 92 -14.60 17.80 -29.91
N GLY A 93 -13.40 18.22 -29.49
CA GLY A 93 -13.05 19.63 -29.25
C GLY A 93 -13.55 20.23 -27.94
N THR A 94 -14.06 19.41 -26.99
CA THR A 94 -14.49 19.90 -25.66
C THR A 94 -13.30 20.41 -24.84
N ILE A 95 -12.13 19.76 -24.98
CA ILE A 95 -10.89 20.17 -24.32
C ILE A 95 -9.75 20.26 -25.33
N SER A 96 -8.75 21.10 -25.05
CA SER A 96 -7.56 21.18 -25.90
C SER A 96 -6.72 19.91 -25.79
N ALA A 97 -5.98 19.59 -26.86
CA ALA A 97 -5.07 18.45 -26.87
C ALA A 97 -4.03 18.54 -25.74
N GLU A 98 -3.49 19.74 -25.47
CA GLU A 98 -2.52 19.96 -24.39
C GLU A 98 -3.07 19.62 -23.01
N ILE A 99 -4.31 20.03 -22.71
CA ILE A 99 -4.95 19.71 -21.42
C ILE A 99 -5.31 18.23 -21.36
N GLY A 100 -5.79 17.66 -22.46
CA GLY A 100 -6.05 16.22 -22.57
C GLY A 100 -4.82 15.37 -22.29
N GLU A 101 -3.65 15.74 -22.84
CA GLU A 101 -2.38 15.05 -22.60
C GLU A 101 -1.98 15.07 -21.13
N LYS A 102 -2.12 16.23 -20.45
CA LYS A 102 -1.81 16.35 -19.01
C LYS A 102 -2.73 15.46 -18.15
N LEU A 103 -4.04 15.48 -18.43
CA LEU A 103 -5.02 14.66 -17.71
C LEU A 103 -4.80 13.16 -17.93
N ILE A 104 -4.57 12.74 -19.18
CA ILE A 104 -4.23 11.36 -19.51
C ILE A 104 -2.92 10.96 -18.83
N GLY A 105 -1.92 11.85 -18.82
CA GLY A 105 -0.64 11.65 -18.17
C GLY A 105 -0.77 11.26 -16.70
N VAL A 106 -1.56 12.01 -15.93
CA VAL A 106 -1.81 11.69 -14.51
C VAL A 106 -2.45 10.32 -14.34
N ASN A 107 -3.49 10.00 -15.10
CA ASN A 107 -4.16 8.70 -15.01
C ASN A 107 -3.24 7.54 -15.39
N LYS A 108 -2.37 7.73 -16.40
CA LYS A 108 -1.38 6.73 -16.82
C LYS A 108 -0.28 6.53 -15.77
N SER A 109 0.20 7.61 -15.14
CA SER A 109 1.15 7.51 -14.04
C SER A 109 0.57 6.69 -12.90
N ALA A 110 -0.67 6.96 -12.49
CA ALA A 110 -1.37 6.18 -11.48
C ALA A 110 -1.45 4.68 -11.80
N LEU A 111 -1.83 4.34 -13.04
CA LEU A 111 -1.85 2.95 -13.51
C LEU A 111 -0.47 2.30 -13.48
N SER A 112 0.58 3.02 -13.88
CA SER A 112 1.95 2.53 -13.89
C SER A 112 2.48 2.27 -12.48
N GLU A 113 2.15 3.14 -11.53
CA GLU A 113 2.55 3.02 -10.13
C GLU A 113 1.86 1.83 -9.47
N ILE A 114 0.55 1.67 -9.67
CA ILE A 114 -0.19 0.48 -9.23
C ILE A 114 0.43 -0.79 -9.82
N SER A 115 0.73 -0.78 -11.12
CA SER A 115 1.36 -1.92 -11.80
C SER A 115 2.76 -2.23 -11.25
N ALA A 116 3.47 -1.24 -10.71
CA ALA A 116 4.77 -1.45 -10.08
C ALA A 116 4.61 -2.10 -8.69
N LEU A 117 3.62 -1.65 -7.91
CA LEU A 117 3.30 -2.24 -6.60
C LEU A 117 2.81 -3.70 -6.75
N GLU A 118 1.97 -3.98 -7.76
CA GLU A 118 1.47 -5.34 -8.05
C GLU A 118 2.59 -6.31 -8.48
N LYS A 119 3.71 -5.80 -9.00
CA LYS A 119 4.88 -6.59 -9.42
C LYS A 119 5.97 -6.67 -8.35
N SER A 120 5.77 -6.00 -7.22
CA SER A 120 6.77 -5.97 -6.15
C SER A 120 6.81 -7.31 -5.42
N ASP A 121 7.99 -7.67 -4.93
CA ASP A 121 8.17 -8.75 -3.97
C ASP A 121 7.65 -8.37 -2.56
N GLN A 122 7.38 -7.08 -2.33
CA GLN A 122 6.70 -6.56 -1.14
C GLN A 122 5.19 -6.74 -1.27
N VAL A 123 4.56 -7.24 -0.21
CA VAL A 123 3.11 -7.37 -0.14
C VAL A 123 2.48 -6.03 0.26
N TYR A 124 1.60 -5.51 -0.58
CA TYR A 124 0.80 -4.30 -0.32
C TYR A 124 -0.65 -4.67 -0.03
N ASN A 125 -1.14 -4.25 1.14
CA ASN A 125 -2.46 -4.59 1.67
C ASN A 125 -3.34 -3.33 1.70
N VAL A 126 -4.16 -3.13 0.67
CA VAL A 126 -4.89 -1.87 0.40
C VAL A 126 -6.37 -1.91 0.83
N PHE A 127 -6.73 -1.51 2.03
CA PHE A 127 -8.09 -1.72 2.59
C PHE A 127 -8.86 -0.42 2.77
N SER A 128 -10.20 -0.51 2.76
CA SER A 128 -11.04 0.57 3.25
C SER A 128 -11.19 0.47 4.77
N ASP A 129 -10.79 1.50 5.48
CA ASP A 129 -11.11 1.65 6.91
C ASP A 129 -12.18 2.70 7.07
N LYS A 130 -13.45 2.26 7.13
CA LYS A 130 -14.59 3.17 7.28
C LYS A 130 -14.70 3.77 8.69
N SER A 131 -13.83 3.40 9.62
CA SER A 131 -13.77 3.99 10.96
C SER A 131 -13.02 5.32 10.97
N SER A 132 -12.26 5.63 9.91
CA SER A 132 -11.54 6.89 9.73
C SER A 132 -11.90 7.52 8.37
N SER A 133 -11.96 8.85 8.32
CA SER A 133 -12.01 9.56 7.03
C SER A 133 -10.62 9.74 6.41
N GLU A 134 -9.56 9.50 7.18
CA GLU A 134 -8.16 9.68 6.80
C GLU A 134 -7.57 8.36 6.30
N GLY A 135 -6.66 8.46 5.33
CA GLY A 135 -5.85 7.35 4.88
C GLY A 135 -4.54 7.25 5.67
N GLY A 136 -3.74 6.25 5.34
CA GLY A 136 -2.38 6.15 5.87
C GLY A 136 -1.65 4.90 5.40
N VAL A 137 -0.32 4.97 5.46
CA VAL A 137 0.57 3.88 5.06
C VAL A 137 1.49 3.49 6.21
N SER A 138 1.52 2.20 6.55
CA SER A 138 2.33 1.64 7.64
C SER A 138 2.87 0.27 7.28
N TYR A 139 3.80 -0.26 8.08
CA TYR A 139 4.38 -1.58 7.86
C TYR A 139 4.05 -2.54 8.98
N ASP A 140 3.45 -3.69 8.68
CA ASP A 140 3.23 -4.74 9.67
C ASP A 140 4.48 -5.60 9.81
N GLN A 141 5.18 -5.50 10.94
CA GLN A 141 6.40 -6.28 11.16
C GLN A 141 6.13 -7.78 11.38
N ALA A 142 4.93 -8.17 11.79
CA ALA A 142 4.58 -9.58 12.01
C ALA A 142 4.33 -10.30 10.69
N THR A 143 3.60 -9.67 9.76
CA THR A 143 3.28 -10.25 8.45
C THR A 143 4.27 -9.87 7.36
N GLY A 144 5.01 -8.77 7.54
CA GLY A 144 5.88 -8.17 6.55
C GLY A 144 5.12 -7.37 5.48
N GLU A 145 3.83 -7.10 5.66
CA GLU A 145 2.99 -6.38 4.69
C GLU A 145 3.08 -4.86 4.87
N VAL A 146 3.02 -4.11 3.77
CA VAL A 146 2.74 -2.66 3.80
C VAL A 146 1.23 -2.47 3.78
N LYS A 147 0.67 -1.91 4.84
CA LYS A 147 -0.74 -1.59 5.01
C LYS A 147 -1.04 -0.22 4.44
N VAL A 148 -2.02 -0.14 3.55
CA VAL A 148 -2.49 1.09 2.92
C VAL A 148 -3.98 1.24 3.24
N GLY A 149 -4.31 2.14 4.17
CA GLY A 149 -5.69 2.45 4.55
C GLY A 149 -6.23 3.60 3.71
N LEU A 150 -7.44 3.44 3.16
CA LEU A 150 -8.02 4.38 2.18
C LEU A 150 -9.13 5.30 2.72
N GLY A 151 -9.43 5.23 4.02
CA GLY A 151 -10.47 6.03 4.68
C GLY A 151 -11.80 6.03 3.92
N THR A 152 -12.18 7.20 3.38
CA THR A 152 -13.45 7.44 2.66
C THR A 152 -13.56 6.81 1.26
N ASN A 153 -12.49 6.20 0.74
CA ASN A 153 -12.41 5.66 -0.63
C ASN A 153 -12.62 6.69 -1.76
N ASP A 154 -12.34 7.98 -1.51
CA ASP A 154 -12.29 8.98 -2.58
C ASP A 154 -11.15 8.69 -3.57
N LYS A 155 -11.36 8.96 -4.87
CA LYS A 155 -10.37 8.65 -5.92
C LYS A 155 -9.05 9.38 -5.72
N GLY A 156 -9.10 10.62 -5.27
CA GLY A 156 -7.90 11.42 -4.99
C GLY A 156 -7.17 10.88 -3.77
N LEU A 157 -7.90 10.54 -2.71
CA LEU A 157 -7.32 9.94 -1.50
C LEU A 157 -6.68 8.57 -1.80
N ILE A 158 -7.33 7.73 -2.62
CA ILE A 158 -6.72 6.48 -3.07
C ILE A 158 -5.40 6.74 -3.79
N TYR A 159 -5.35 7.77 -4.64
CA TYR A 159 -4.12 8.12 -5.34
C TYR A 159 -3.04 8.61 -4.37
N HIS A 160 -3.43 9.42 -3.39
CA HIS A 160 -2.57 9.93 -2.33
C HIS A 160 -1.85 8.79 -1.61
N GLU A 161 -2.61 7.87 -1.02
CA GLU A 161 -2.06 6.80 -0.18
C GLU A 161 -1.23 5.79 -0.97
N LEU A 162 -1.65 5.46 -2.19
CA LEU A 162 -0.83 4.65 -3.10
C LEU A 162 0.47 5.35 -3.50
N GLY A 163 0.52 6.69 -3.42
CA GLY A 163 1.74 7.47 -3.56
C GLY A 163 2.79 7.14 -2.54
N HIS A 164 2.40 7.14 -1.26
CA HIS A 164 3.32 6.80 -0.17
C HIS A 164 3.77 5.34 -0.26
N ALA A 165 2.87 4.43 -0.62
CA ALA A 165 3.23 3.04 -0.89
C ALA A 165 4.27 2.93 -2.02
N TYR A 166 4.10 3.70 -3.09
CA TYR A 166 5.04 3.74 -4.22
C TYR A 166 6.36 4.45 -3.88
N GLN A 167 6.34 5.51 -3.08
CA GLN A 167 7.55 6.15 -2.55
C GLN A 167 8.36 5.16 -1.72
N TYR A 168 7.70 4.34 -0.88
CA TYR A 168 8.36 3.27 -0.13
C TYR A 168 8.94 2.18 -1.06
N GLU A 169 8.17 1.74 -2.07
CA GLU A 169 8.63 0.78 -3.09
C GLU A 169 9.90 1.25 -3.80
N LYS A 170 9.97 2.56 -4.11
CA LYS A 170 11.14 3.18 -4.72
C LYS A 170 12.26 3.50 -3.75
N GLY A 171 12.09 3.20 -2.46
CA GLY A 171 13.06 3.50 -1.43
C GLY A 171 13.29 5.01 -1.27
N LYS A 172 12.26 5.83 -1.49
CA LYS A 172 12.30 7.27 -1.25
C LYS A 172 11.94 7.63 0.19
N THR A 173 11.06 6.84 0.81
CA THR A 173 10.60 7.08 2.18
C THR A 173 10.69 5.81 3.03
N SER A 174 10.59 5.98 4.35
CA SER A 174 10.53 4.90 5.34
C SER A 174 9.17 4.91 6.06
N LEU A 175 8.78 3.76 6.61
CA LEU A 175 7.48 3.59 7.26
C LEU A 175 7.64 3.21 8.73
N PHE A 176 6.77 3.74 9.59
CA PHE A 176 6.61 3.23 10.95
C PHE A 176 5.74 1.98 10.99
N VAL A 177 5.99 1.16 12.01
CA VAL A 177 5.36 -0.16 12.14
C VAL A 177 3.92 -0.09 12.65
N ASP A 178 3.57 0.97 13.38
CA ASP A 178 2.32 1.08 14.14
C ASP A 178 1.45 2.30 13.75
N ASN A 179 1.78 2.97 12.64
CA ASN A 179 1.11 4.19 12.18
C ASN A 179 1.12 5.35 13.21
N SER A 180 1.97 5.28 14.24
CA SER A 180 1.97 6.28 15.31
C SER A 180 2.66 7.58 14.93
N GLN A 181 3.60 7.53 13.98
CA GLN A 181 4.45 8.64 13.54
C GLN A 181 4.91 8.46 12.09
N PHE A 182 5.49 9.51 11.53
CA PHE A 182 6.12 9.51 10.20
C PHE A 182 7.53 8.92 10.26
N GLY A 183 7.95 8.24 9.19
CA GLY A 183 9.31 7.71 9.05
C GLY A 183 10.41 8.78 9.15
N SER A 184 11.62 8.38 9.51
CA SER A 184 12.81 9.23 9.55
C SER A 184 13.23 9.76 8.17
N LEU A 185 12.87 9.06 7.09
CA LEU A 185 13.05 9.54 5.71
C LEU A 185 11.80 10.23 5.16
N TYR A 186 10.75 10.37 5.97
CA TYR A 186 9.52 11.04 5.58
C TYR A 186 9.67 12.54 5.76
N ASP A 187 9.39 13.30 4.70
CA ASP A 187 9.48 14.76 4.73
C ASP A 187 8.28 15.43 4.08
N LEU A 188 8.26 16.77 4.14
CA LEU A 188 7.12 17.53 3.67
C LEU A 188 6.94 17.46 2.14
N SER A 189 8.00 17.16 1.39
CA SER A 189 7.91 16.98 -0.05
C SER A 189 7.21 15.68 -0.44
N ASP A 190 7.29 14.64 0.39
CA ASP A 190 6.51 13.41 0.20
C ASP A 190 5.00 13.71 0.24
N GLU A 191 4.55 14.47 1.24
CA GLU A 191 3.17 14.95 1.39
C GLU A 191 2.78 15.93 0.28
N THR A 192 3.66 16.89 -0.06
CA THR A 192 3.41 17.83 -1.17
C THR A 192 3.18 17.10 -2.48
N GLU A 193 3.95 16.05 -2.77
CA GLU A 193 3.77 15.21 -3.95
C GLU A 193 2.40 14.51 -3.90
N SER A 194 2.07 13.85 -2.79
CA SER A 194 0.79 13.13 -2.63
C SER A 194 -0.44 14.04 -2.69
N TYR A 195 -0.40 15.21 -2.04
CA TYR A 195 -1.46 16.22 -2.09
C TYR A 195 -1.65 16.84 -3.47
N ASN A 196 -0.56 17.03 -4.23
CA ASN A 196 -0.67 17.50 -5.60
C ASN A 196 -1.20 16.40 -6.53
N ARG A 197 -0.84 15.13 -6.27
CA ARG A 197 -1.39 13.96 -6.96
C ARG A 197 -2.89 13.87 -6.76
N GLU A 198 -3.37 13.92 -5.51
CA GLU A 198 -4.79 13.97 -5.17
C GLU A 198 -5.53 15.10 -5.90
N ARG A 199 -5.02 16.34 -5.80
CA ARG A 199 -5.63 17.52 -6.45
C ARG A 199 -5.64 17.43 -7.97
N SER A 200 -4.66 16.77 -8.57
CA SER A 200 -4.62 16.59 -10.02
C SER A 200 -5.72 15.64 -10.52
N ILE A 201 -6.07 14.62 -9.72
CA ILE A 201 -7.19 13.71 -10.01
C ILE A 201 -8.53 14.39 -9.73
N ASN A 202 -8.67 15.03 -8.57
CA ASN A 202 -9.95 15.60 -8.14
C ASN A 202 -10.29 16.92 -8.84
N GLY A 203 -9.29 17.76 -9.10
CA GLY A 203 -9.46 19.07 -9.75
C GLY A 203 -9.53 19.03 -11.28
N GLY A 204 -9.15 17.90 -11.90
CA GLY A 204 -9.22 17.71 -13.35
C GLY A 204 -8.57 18.86 -14.13
N MET A 205 -9.31 19.45 -15.08
CA MET A 205 -8.81 20.56 -15.90
C MET A 205 -8.35 21.76 -15.08
N GLU A 206 -9.08 22.09 -14.00
CA GLU A 206 -8.84 23.29 -13.21
C GLU A 206 -7.43 23.28 -12.62
N TYR A 207 -6.98 22.11 -12.15
CA TYR A 207 -5.64 21.91 -11.61
C TYR A 207 -4.52 22.31 -12.60
N PHE A 208 -4.74 22.04 -13.90
CA PHE A 208 -3.75 22.33 -14.93
C PHE A 208 -3.83 23.76 -15.47
N THR A 209 -4.95 24.43 -15.29
CA THR A 209 -5.17 25.81 -15.75
C THR A 209 -5.00 26.86 -14.65
N ASN A 210 -5.09 26.47 -13.38
CA ASN A 210 -4.97 27.38 -12.24
C ASN A 210 -3.74 27.05 -11.39
N PRO A 211 -2.64 27.82 -11.53
CA PRO A 211 -1.41 27.59 -10.76
C PRO A 211 -1.59 27.60 -9.24
N LYS A 212 -2.63 28.28 -8.71
CA LYS A 212 -2.89 28.37 -7.26
C LYS A 212 -3.35 27.05 -6.64
N LEU A 213 -3.76 26.08 -7.47
CA LEU A 213 -4.14 24.75 -6.99
C LEU A 213 -2.94 23.83 -6.76
N LYS A 214 -1.75 24.21 -7.22
CA LYS A 214 -0.52 23.46 -6.96
C LYS A 214 0.09 23.91 -5.65
N TRP A 215 0.21 22.98 -4.72
CA TRP A 215 0.78 23.25 -3.41
C TRP A 215 2.29 23.10 -3.44
N ASN A 216 2.95 23.94 -2.65
CA ASN A 216 4.33 23.74 -2.22
C ASN A 216 4.37 23.30 -0.75
N ASP A 217 5.55 22.95 -0.26
CA ASP A 217 5.80 22.57 1.13
C ASP A 217 5.22 23.58 2.16
N SER A 218 5.27 24.88 1.89
CA SER A 218 4.70 25.89 2.78
C SER A 218 3.17 25.82 2.86
N ASP A 219 2.52 25.50 1.75
CA ASP A 219 1.06 25.32 1.69
C ASP A 219 0.66 24.07 2.49
N VAL A 220 1.37 22.95 2.31
CA VAL A 220 1.15 21.71 3.09
C VAL A 220 1.38 21.97 4.58
N LYS A 221 2.46 22.68 4.95
CA LYS A 221 2.72 23.03 6.35
C LYS A 221 1.61 23.88 6.95
N THR A 222 1.03 24.79 6.15
CA THR A 222 -0.06 25.65 6.57
C THR A 222 -1.34 24.85 6.74
N PHE A 223 -1.65 23.96 5.81
CA PHE A 223 -2.76 23.03 5.91
C PHE A 223 -2.66 22.11 7.13
N GLY A 224 -1.48 21.55 7.39
CA GLY A 224 -1.25 20.67 8.54
C GLY A 224 -1.52 21.34 9.88
N LYS A 225 -1.42 22.68 9.99
CA LYS A 225 -1.83 23.42 11.20
C LYS A 225 -3.34 23.45 11.43
N THR A 226 -4.13 23.24 10.38
CA THR A 226 -5.60 23.22 10.44
C THR A 226 -6.16 21.84 10.76
N MET A 227 -5.33 20.79 10.68
CA MET A 227 -5.70 19.43 11.06
C MET A 227 -5.86 19.30 12.58
N THR A 228 -6.62 18.30 13.02
CA THR A 228 -6.85 18.01 14.45
C THR A 228 -6.57 16.53 14.72
N PRO A 229 -5.44 16.18 15.36
CA PRO A 229 -4.40 17.09 15.84
C PRO A 229 -3.60 17.74 14.70
N PRO A 230 -2.92 18.87 14.95
CA PRO A 230 -2.04 19.47 13.95
C PRO A 230 -0.95 18.49 13.49
N ALA A 231 -0.72 18.42 12.18
CA ALA A 231 0.26 17.53 11.56
C ALA A 231 1.34 18.30 10.76
N TYR A 232 2.47 17.63 10.50
CA TYR A 232 3.56 18.12 9.63
C TYR A 232 4.39 19.30 10.15
N GLN A 233 4.17 19.80 11.39
CA GLN A 233 4.91 20.96 11.90
C GLN A 233 6.42 20.68 12.05
N SER A 234 6.75 19.46 12.47
CA SER A 234 8.11 18.99 12.73
C SER A 234 8.81 18.43 11.49
N LEU A 235 8.10 18.21 10.38
CA LEU A 235 8.71 17.65 9.18
C LEU A 235 9.66 18.66 8.52
N PRO A 236 10.85 18.22 8.07
CA PRO A 236 11.73 19.05 7.26
C PRO A 236 11.13 19.29 5.87
N SER A 237 11.56 20.36 5.22
CA SER A 237 11.16 20.67 3.85
C SER A 237 12.17 20.11 2.86
N GLY A 238 11.68 19.58 1.74
CA GLY A 238 12.48 18.95 0.70
C GLY A 238 12.93 17.51 1.01
N PRO A 239 13.33 16.75 -0.03
CA PRO A 239 13.56 15.32 0.04
C PRO A 239 14.75 14.96 0.95
N ILE A 240 14.54 13.99 1.85
CA ILE A 240 15.61 13.39 2.65
C ILE A 240 16.25 12.22 1.91
N ASP A 241 17.53 12.33 1.55
CA ASP A 241 18.26 11.23 0.90
C ASP A 241 18.71 10.15 1.90
N ILE A 242 18.79 8.91 1.44
CA ILE A 242 19.27 7.76 2.23
C ILE A 242 20.73 7.90 2.69
N ASN A 243 21.55 8.70 2.00
CA ASN A 243 22.94 8.95 2.40
C ASN A 243 23.10 10.16 3.34
N SER A 244 22.00 10.84 3.67
CA SER A 244 21.96 11.94 4.63
C SER A 244 22.35 11.47 6.04
N LYS A 245 22.40 12.41 6.98
CA LYS A 245 22.63 12.08 8.39
C LYS A 245 21.48 11.24 8.93
N GLU A 246 20.26 11.57 8.54
CA GLU A 246 19.00 10.92 8.91
C GLU A 246 18.95 9.49 8.35
N GLY A 247 19.27 9.30 7.06
CA GLY A 247 19.34 7.98 6.46
C GLY A 247 20.41 7.10 7.10
N LYS A 248 21.63 7.62 7.29
CA LYS A 248 22.69 6.89 8.01
C LYS A 248 22.27 6.51 9.44
N ALA A 249 21.58 7.39 10.14
CA ALA A 249 21.08 7.14 11.49
C ALA A 249 20.03 6.01 11.49
N LEU A 250 19.06 6.05 10.57
CA LEU A 250 18.05 5.00 10.44
C LEU A 250 18.72 3.64 10.11
N ARG A 251 19.72 3.63 9.23
CA ARG A 251 20.46 2.39 8.90
C ARG A 251 21.17 1.80 10.11
N ASN A 252 21.84 2.65 10.88
CA ASN A 252 22.53 2.24 12.10
C ASN A 252 21.53 1.69 13.12
N LYS A 253 20.38 2.35 13.31
CA LYS A 253 19.27 1.88 14.17
C LYS A 253 18.80 0.49 13.75
N THR A 254 18.61 0.23 12.46
CA THR A 254 18.23 -1.10 11.94
C THR A 254 19.29 -2.17 12.25
N ILE A 255 20.57 -1.87 12.05
CA ILE A 255 21.68 -2.80 12.34
C ILE A 255 21.78 -3.09 13.85
N GLU A 256 21.70 -2.06 14.69
CA GLU A 256 21.76 -2.16 16.15
C GLU A 256 20.56 -2.94 16.71
N ALA A 257 19.36 -2.68 16.19
CA ALA A 257 18.17 -3.43 16.56
C ALA A 257 18.36 -4.94 16.32
N GLY A 258 18.91 -5.31 15.16
CA GLY A 258 19.25 -6.70 14.85
C GLY A 258 20.29 -7.31 15.79
N ARG A 259 21.33 -6.55 16.18
CA ARG A 259 22.34 -7.02 17.15
C ARG A 259 21.76 -7.25 18.55
N ASN A 260 20.87 -6.36 18.97
CA ASN A 260 20.27 -6.38 20.30
C ASN A 260 19.06 -7.33 20.41
N GLY A 261 18.55 -7.83 19.28
CA GLY A 261 17.36 -8.69 19.25
C GLY A 261 16.08 -7.93 19.58
N VAL A 262 16.04 -6.63 19.30
CA VAL A 262 14.85 -5.78 19.47
C VAL A 262 14.19 -5.54 18.12
N ASN A 263 12.88 -5.28 18.14
CA ASN A 263 12.12 -4.93 16.95
C ASN A 263 12.49 -3.52 16.47
N VAL A 264 12.53 -3.33 15.15
CA VAL A 264 12.75 -2.01 14.56
C VAL A 264 11.40 -1.30 14.52
N GLN A 265 11.30 -0.12 15.11
CA GLN A 265 10.05 0.66 15.07
C GLN A 265 9.75 1.26 13.69
N GLU A 266 10.75 1.29 12.82
CA GLU A 266 10.70 1.94 11.54
C GLU A 266 11.46 1.10 10.52
N VAL A 267 10.91 0.98 9.31
CA VAL A 267 11.46 0.15 8.26
C VAL A 267 11.70 0.93 6.98
N TYR A 268 12.77 0.53 6.30
CA TYR A 268 13.10 0.97 4.96
C TYR A 268 13.21 -0.27 4.07
N MET A 269 12.60 -0.22 2.87
CA MET A 269 12.46 -1.35 1.95
C MET A 269 13.78 -2.12 1.73
N GLY A 270 14.89 -1.40 1.57
CA GLY A 270 16.20 -2.02 1.30
C GLY A 270 16.94 -2.58 2.52
N TRP A 271 16.50 -2.33 3.76
CA TRP A 271 17.32 -2.56 4.97
C TRP A 271 16.90 -3.76 5.82
N GLN A 272 15.90 -4.52 5.41
CA GLN A 272 15.56 -5.78 6.07
C GLN A 272 16.75 -6.76 6.11
N LYS A 273 17.56 -6.80 5.05
CA LYS A 273 18.80 -7.60 5.01
C LYS A 273 19.84 -7.11 6.02
N ASP A 274 19.88 -5.81 6.32
CA ASP A 274 20.82 -5.24 7.28
C ASP A 274 20.43 -5.58 8.72
N TYR A 275 19.13 -5.67 9.02
CA TYR A 275 18.62 -6.23 10.29
C TYR A 275 19.11 -7.68 10.49
N GLN A 276 18.93 -8.55 9.48
CA GLN A 276 19.37 -9.95 9.54
C GLN A 276 20.89 -10.11 9.73
N LYS A 277 21.70 -9.24 9.10
CA LYS A 277 23.16 -9.22 9.31
C LYS A 277 23.53 -8.88 10.75
N GLY A 278 22.77 -7.98 11.39
CA GLY A 278 22.93 -7.66 12.81
C GLY A 278 22.77 -8.90 13.68
N VAL A 279 21.73 -9.70 13.42
CA VAL A 279 21.44 -10.95 14.14
C VAL A 279 22.58 -11.98 13.97
N LYS A 280 23.05 -12.18 12.72
CA LYS A 280 24.09 -13.18 12.40
C LYS A 280 25.44 -12.95 13.08
N LYS A 281 25.78 -11.71 13.47
CA LYS A 281 27.04 -11.42 14.18
C LYS A 281 27.07 -11.89 15.65
N ARG A 282 25.94 -12.38 16.17
CA ARG A 282 25.80 -12.87 17.55
C ARG A 282 25.97 -14.39 17.68
N GLY A 283 25.87 -15.14 16.58
CA GLY A 283 26.14 -16.58 16.53
C GLY A 283 27.59 -16.86 16.19
#